data_AF-A0A3D2R937-F1
#
_entry.id   AF-A0A3D2R937-F1
#
_cell.length_a   1.000
_cell.length_b   1.000
_cell.length_c   1.000
_cell.angle_alpha   90.00
_cell.angle_beta   90.00
_cell.angle_gamma   90.00
#
_symmetry.space_group_name_H-M   'P 1'
#
loop_
_entity.id
_entity.type
_entity.pdbx_description
1 polymer ?
#
loop_
_entity_poly.entity_id
_entity_poly.type
_entity_poly.pdbx_seq_one_letter_code
_entity_poly.pdbx_strand_id
1 'polypeptide(L)' 'MLALDFPPYRFRFKNSENKRLIFDPLRKIFVILTPEEWVR' A
#
# COMPACT_ATOMS: atom_id res chain seq x y z
N MET A 1 -17.97 18.17 11.35
CA MET A 1 -16.91 17.47 10.61
C MET A 1 -17.57 16.81 9.41
N LEU A 2 -17.18 17.16 8.18
CA LEU A 2 -17.77 16.60 6.96
C LEU A 2 -17.16 15.21 6.72
N ALA A 3 -18.00 14.18 6.62
CA ALA A 3 -17.58 12.85 6.21
C ALA A 3 -17.50 12.82 4.68
N LEU A 4 -16.33 12.49 4.15
CA LEU A 4 -16.14 12.31 2.72
C LEU A 4 -16.48 10.86 2.36
N ASP A 5 -17.44 10.70 1.45
CA ASP A 5 -17.86 9.38 0.96
C ASP A 5 -16.90 8.92 -0.15
N PHE A 6 -15.78 8.34 0.27
CA PHE A 6 -14.84 7.72 -0.65
C PHE A 6 -15.10 6.21 -0.71
N PRO A 7 -15.06 5.60 -1.91
CA PRO A 7 -15.14 4.15 -2.01
C PRO A 7 -13.95 3.51 -1.28
N PRO A 8 -14.16 2.35 -0.62
CA PRO A 8 -13.08 1.68 0.09
C PRO A 8 -12.01 1.20 -0.90
N TYR A 9 -10.77 1.67 -0.71
CA TYR A 9 -9.63 1.21 -1.50
C TYR A 9 -9.07 -0.09 -0.92
N ARG A 10 -9.12 -1.17 -1.70
CA ARG A 10 -8.56 -2.48 -1.31
C ARG A 10 -7.08 -2.55 -1.65
N PHE A 11 -6.22 -2.39 -0.66
CA PHE A 11 -4.79 -2.63 -0.80
C PHE A 11 -4.51 -4.12 -1.06
N ARG A 12 -3.60 -4.40 -2.01
CA ARG A 12 -3.13 -5.75 -2.29
C ARG A 12 -1.81 -5.98 -1.57
N PHE A 13 -1.87 -6.75 -0.49
CA PHE A 13 -0.68 -7.17 0.25
C PHE A 13 -0.28 -8.59 -0.14
N LYS A 14 1.03 -8.83 -0.12
CA LYS A 14 1.61 -10.17 -0.24
C LYS A 14 2.59 -10.35 0.90
N ASN A 15 2.54 -11.50 1.57
CA ASN A 15 3.53 -11.86 2.57
C ASN A 15 4.46 -12.92 1.97
N SER A 16 5.75 -12.62 1.86
CA SER A 16 6.76 -13.53 1.33
C SER A 16 7.98 -13.47 2.23
N GLU A 17 8.43 -14.61 2.75
CA GLU A 17 9.65 -14.70 3.56
C GLU A 17 9.70 -13.68 4.72
N ASN A 18 8.58 -13.55 5.46
CA ASN A 18 8.43 -12.63 6.59
C ASN A 18 8.49 -11.12 6.23
N LYS A 19 8.54 -10.78 4.94
CA LYS A 19 8.48 -9.40 4.43
C LYS A 19 7.07 -9.09 3.93
N ARG A 20 6.51 -7.98 4.42
CA ARG A 20 5.24 -7.43 3.93
C ARG A 20 5.50 -6.64 2.65
N LEU A 21 4.92 -7.11 1.55
CA LEU A 21 4.97 -6.45 0.25
C LEU A 21 3.62 -5.81 -0.04
N ILE A 22 3.64 -4.63 -0.67
CA ILE A 22 2.46 -3.94 -1.19
C ILE A 22 2.57 -3.85 -2.71
N PHE A 23 1.45 -4.03 -3.40
CA PHE A 23 1.40 -3.86 -4.86
C PHE A 23 1.38 -2.38 -5.22
N ASP A 24 2.34 -1.96 -6.04
CA ASP A 24 2.37 -0.63 -6.63
C ASP A 24 1.70 -0.66 -8.03
N PRO A 25 0.53 -0.02 -8.20
CA PRO A 25 -0.21 -0.07 -9.46
C PRO A 25 0.44 0.74 -10.59
N LEU A 26 1.27 1.73 -10.27
CA LEU A 26 1.96 2.58 -11.25
C LEU A 26 3.07 1.80 -11.97
N ARG A 27 3.90 1.10 -11.21
CA ARG A 27 5.03 0.30 -11.68
C ARG A 27 4.64 -1.15 -11.97
N LYS A 28 3.46 -1.58 -11.52
CA LYS A 28 2.93 -2.96 -11.63
C LYS A 28 3.84 -4.01 -10.98
N ILE A 29 4.49 -3.67 -9.86
CA ILE A 29 5.39 -4.56 -9.10
C ILE A 29 5.00 -4.63 -7.63
N PHE A 30 5.50 -5.63 -6.91
CA PHE A 30 5.40 -5.70 -5.45
C PHE A 30 6.64 -5.08 -4.82
N VAL A 31 6.46 -4.09 -3.95
CA VAL A 31 7.52 -3.40 -3.22
C VAL A 31 7.43 -3.69 -1.73
N ILE A 32 8.55 -3.60 -1.01
CA ILE A 32 8.60 -3.81 0.44
C ILE A 32 7.94 -2.60 1.11
N LEU A 33 7.01 -2.86 2.03
CA LEU A 33 6.39 -1.81 2.83
C LEU A 33 7.42 -1.32 3.87
N THR A 34 8.16 -0.27 3.55
CA THR A 34 9.05 0.43 4.48
C THR A 34 8.29 1.56 5.17
N PRO A 35 8.54 1.83 6.46
CA PRO A 35 7.91 2.94 7.17
C PRO A 35 8.41 4.32 6.70
N GLU A 36 9.50 4.35 5.93
CA GLU A 36 10.24 5.57 5.57
C GLU A 36 9.73 6.26 4.29
N GLU A 37 8.80 5.64 3.56
CA GLU A 37 8.40 6.08 2.23
C GLU A 37 7.37 7.24 2.22
N TRP A 38 6.88 7.64 3.39
CA TRP A 38 5.82 8.64 3.56
C TRP A 38 6.33 10.00 4.09
N VAL A 39 7.65 10.14 4.28
CA VAL A 39 8.27 11.37 4.80
C VAL A 39 8.91 12.17 3.66
N ARG A 40 8.12 12.58 2.67
CA ARG A 40 8.51 13.66 1.73
C ARG A 40 7.31 14.41 1.17
#